data_AF-A0A924DEV1-F1
#
_entry.id   AF-A0A924DEV1-F1
#
_cell.length_a   1.000
_cell.length_b   1.000
_cell.length_c   1.000
_cell.angle_alpha   90.00
_cell.angle_beta   90.00
_cell.angle_gamma   90.00
#
_symmetry.space_group_name_H-M   'P 1'
#
loop_
_entity.id
_entity.type
_entity.pdbx_description
1 polymer ?
#
loop_
_entity_poly.entity_id
_entity_poly.type
_entity_poly.pdbx_seq_one_letter_code
_entity_poly.pdbx_strand_id
1 'polypeptide(L)'
;MKKLLFISVLIATAHNVLAKNILPYKKYQISITNLIDTAAYPIANISSINLPFYYNKPINTFLADLTNSYPGYILSSIYANDNLRMGTRVNVYYSNHMGFVLIVKNFQYMNPFSLTGNFDVNLFRQENINKIELRNIGDCIHGCN
;
A
#
# COMPACT_ATOMS: atom_id res chain seq x y z
N MET A 1 -25.25 73.57 -12.86
CA MET A 1 -24.43 73.78 -11.64
C MET A 1 -24.67 72.62 -10.68
N LYS A 2 -23.58 72.01 -10.18
CA LYS A 2 -23.50 70.97 -9.12
C LYS A 2 -24.05 69.57 -9.50
N LYS A 3 -23.40 68.44 -9.23
CA LYS A 3 -22.02 68.09 -8.83
C LYS A 3 -21.88 66.56 -9.06
N LEU A 4 -20.69 66.14 -9.45
CA LEU A 4 -20.24 64.78 -9.74
C LEU A 4 -20.54 63.72 -8.65
N LEU A 5 -20.72 62.47 -9.15
CA LEU A 5 -20.18 61.17 -8.72
C LEU A 5 -19.76 60.95 -7.25
N PHE A 6 -20.10 59.78 -6.70
CA PHE A 6 -19.14 58.72 -6.37
C PHE A 6 -19.89 57.41 -6.08
N ILE A 7 -19.73 56.43 -6.97
CA ILE A 7 -20.11 55.02 -6.74
C ILE A 7 -18.99 54.42 -5.89
N SER A 8 -19.26 54.15 -4.62
CA SER A 8 -18.34 53.46 -3.73
C SER A 8 -18.33 51.96 -4.07
N VAL A 9 -17.27 51.56 -4.76
CA VAL A 9 -16.79 50.19 -4.90
C VAL A 9 -16.42 49.66 -3.52
N LEU A 10 -17.09 48.59 -3.05
CA LEU A 10 -16.58 47.75 -1.97
C LEU A 10 -16.17 46.40 -2.56
N ILE A 11 -14.88 46.28 -2.85
CA ILE A 11 -14.19 45.03 -3.16
C ILE A 11 -13.64 44.46 -1.86
N ALA A 12 -13.67 43.13 -1.78
CA ALA A 12 -12.94 42.26 -0.86
C ALA A 12 -13.44 42.20 0.59
N THR A 13 -13.97 41.03 0.97
CA THR A 13 -13.14 40.00 1.62
C THR A 13 -13.87 38.65 1.59
N ALA A 14 -13.70 37.87 0.52
CA ALA A 14 -13.91 36.43 0.57
C ALA A 14 -12.66 35.80 1.21
N HIS A 15 -12.46 36.03 2.50
CA HIS A 15 -11.40 35.37 3.26
C HIS A 15 -12.01 34.21 4.05
N ASN A 16 -11.52 33.02 3.70
CA ASN A 16 -11.30 31.91 4.63
C ASN A 16 -12.52 31.34 5.34
N VAL A 17 -13.32 30.57 4.61
CA VAL A 17 -13.88 29.33 5.16
C VAL A 17 -13.62 28.18 4.19
N LEU A 18 -12.35 27.96 3.83
CA LEU A 18 -11.87 26.61 3.50
C LEU A 18 -11.60 25.88 4.82
N ALA A 19 -12.61 25.84 5.68
CA ALA A 19 -12.57 25.04 6.88
C ALA A 19 -12.72 23.58 6.46
N LYS A 20 -11.58 22.87 6.46
CA LYS A 20 -11.48 21.49 6.94
C LYS A 20 -12.62 20.55 6.52
N ASN A 21 -12.86 20.41 5.23
CA ASN A 21 -13.39 19.15 4.70
C ASN A 21 -12.22 18.20 4.46
N ILE A 22 -11.45 17.92 5.52
CA ILE A 22 -10.65 16.70 5.57
C ILE A 22 -11.68 15.60 5.82
N LEU A 23 -12.28 15.11 4.74
CA LEU A 23 -13.05 13.88 4.80
C LEU A 23 -12.13 12.83 5.44
N PRO A 24 -12.56 12.15 6.52
CA PRO A 24 -11.76 11.08 7.10
C PRO A 24 -11.55 10.04 5.99
N TYR A 25 -10.32 9.95 5.49
CA TYR A 25 -9.98 9.00 4.43
C TYR A 25 -10.18 7.61 5.02
N LYS A 26 -11.24 6.95 4.58
CA LYS A 26 -11.50 5.55 4.89
C LYS A 26 -10.32 4.79 4.29
N LYS A 27 -9.45 4.24 5.13
CA LYS A 27 -8.41 3.29 4.71
C LYS A 27 -9.17 2.20 3.96
N TYR A 28 -9.13 2.21 2.63
CA TYR A 28 -9.81 1.20 1.81
C TYR A 28 -8.99 -0.07 1.91
N GLN A 29 -9.18 -0.75 3.04
CA GLN A 29 -8.83 -2.14 3.18
C GLN A 29 -9.92 -2.86 2.39
N ILE A 30 -9.58 -3.35 1.21
CA ILE A 30 -10.39 -4.41 0.59
C ILE A 30 -10.21 -5.58 1.54
N SER A 31 -11.15 -5.73 2.48
CA SER A 31 -11.24 -6.94 3.28
C SER A 31 -11.43 -8.07 2.29
N ILE A 32 -10.40 -8.90 2.14
CA ILE A 32 -10.54 -10.20 1.54
C ILE A 32 -11.39 -10.98 2.56
N THR A 33 -12.71 -10.85 2.49
CA THR A 33 -13.66 -11.50 3.43
C THR A 33 -13.74 -13.01 3.22
N ASN A 34 -13.04 -13.53 2.21
CA ASN A 34 -12.79 -14.95 2.02
C ASN A 34 -11.29 -15.20 2.18
N LEU A 35 -10.73 -14.94 3.37
CA LEU A 35 -9.50 -15.61 3.75
C LEU A 35 -9.87 -17.09 3.86
N ILE A 36 -9.73 -17.84 2.76
CA ILE A 36 -9.71 -19.30 2.82
C ILE A 36 -8.68 -19.63 3.89
N ASP A 37 -9.06 -20.44 4.86
CA ASP A 37 -8.14 -20.80 5.93
C ASP A 37 -6.90 -21.42 5.30
N THR A 38 -5.79 -20.71 5.46
CA THR A 38 -4.52 -21.04 4.83
C THR A 38 -3.78 -22.01 5.73
N ALA A 39 -2.89 -22.83 5.18
CA ALA A 39 -2.12 -23.72 6.04
C ALA A 39 -1.27 -22.89 7.03
N ALA A 40 -1.34 -23.24 8.31
CA ALA A 40 -0.47 -22.67 9.32
C ALA A 40 0.94 -23.25 9.12
N TYR A 41 1.92 -22.40 8.84
CA TYR A 41 3.31 -22.83 8.69
C TYR A 41 4.13 -22.56 9.96
N PRO A 42 4.93 -23.52 10.44
CA PRO A 42 5.81 -23.29 11.58
C PRO A 42 6.74 -22.10 11.34
N ILE A 43 6.88 -21.24 12.36
CA ILE A 43 7.76 -20.06 12.29
C ILE A 43 9.18 -20.45 11.90
N ALA A 44 9.69 -21.57 12.40
CA ALA A 44 11.03 -22.08 12.07
C ALA A 44 11.22 -22.31 10.56
N ASN A 45 10.19 -22.82 9.88
CA ASN A 45 10.25 -23.09 8.44
C ASN A 45 10.25 -21.78 7.65
N ILE A 46 9.32 -20.88 7.96
CA ILE A 46 9.24 -19.55 7.31
C ILE A 46 10.50 -18.72 7.55
N SER A 47 11.07 -18.79 8.76
CA SER A 47 12.28 -18.03 9.13
C SER A 47 13.55 -18.58 8.48
N SER A 48 13.50 -19.79 7.92
CA SER A 48 14.64 -20.40 7.21
C SER A 48 14.79 -19.92 5.76
N ILE A 49 13.81 -19.19 5.23
CA ILE A 49 13.85 -18.66 3.87
C ILE A 49 14.98 -17.63 3.74
N ASN A 50 15.82 -17.78 2.71
CA ASN A 50 16.91 -16.87 2.41
C ASN A 50 16.37 -15.55 1.80
N LEU A 51 15.82 -14.65 2.63
CA LEU A 51 15.23 -13.39 2.18
C LEU A 51 16.17 -12.53 1.30
N PRO A 52 17.48 -12.40 1.61
CA PRO A 52 18.41 -11.65 0.77
C PRO A 52 18.47 -12.12 -0.69
N PHE A 53 18.20 -13.39 -0.98
CA PHE A 53 18.18 -13.91 -2.35
C PHE A 53 17.16 -13.19 -3.24
N TYR A 54 16.06 -12.70 -2.67
CA TYR A 54 14.97 -12.09 -3.44
C TYR A 54 15.11 -10.59 -3.63
N TYR A 55 16.13 -9.94 -3.03
CA TYR A 55 16.36 -8.52 -3.23
C TYR A 55 16.71 -8.21 -4.68
N ASN A 56 16.15 -7.11 -5.19
CA ASN A 56 16.22 -6.67 -6.59
C ASN A 56 15.68 -7.69 -7.61
N LYS A 57 14.91 -8.69 -7.18
CA LYS A 57 14.17 -9.59 -8.07
C LYS A 57 12.69 -9.21 -8.12
N PRO A 58 11.98 -9.53 -9.22
CA PRO A 58 10.54 -9.31 -9.30
C PRO A 58 9.78 -10.00 -8.16
N ILE A 59 8.71 -9.38 -7.68
CA ILE A 59 7.82 -9.97 -6.65
C ILE A 59 7.35 -11.37 -7.06
N ASN A 60 7.04 -11.58 -8.34
CA ASN A 60 6.64 -12.89 -8.85
C ASN A 60 7.66 -14.01 -8.58
N THR A 61 8.95 -13.71 -8.51
CA THR A 61 9.96 -14.72 -8.18
C THR A 61 9.76 -15.25 -6.77
N PHE A 62 9.53 -14.36 -5.81
CA PHE A 62 9.24 -14.73 -4.43
C PHE A 62 7.90 -15.47 -4.29
N LEU A 63 6.85 -14.96 -4.95
CA LEU A 63 5.52 -15.59 -4.92
C LEU A 63 5.50 -16.98 -5.55
N ALA A 64 6.26 -17.20 -6.63
CA ALA A 64 6.40 -18.51 -7.26
C ALA A 64 7.06 -19.51 -6.30
N ASP A 65 8.15 -19.11 -5.64
CA ASP A 65 8.82 -19.96 -4.67
C ASP A 65 7.94 -20.26 -3.44
N LEU A 66 7.22 -19.25 -2.91
CA LEU A 66 6.24 -19.50 -1.86
C LEU A 66 5.14 -20.47 -2.32
N THR A 67 4.66 -20.36 -3.55
CA THR A 67 3.61 -21.27 -4.07
C THR A 67 4.11 -22.70 -4.12
N ASN A 68 5.37 -22.91 -4.49
CA ASN A 68 5.97 -24.24 -4.62
C ASN A 68 6.37 -24.84 -3.28
N SER A 69 6.95 -24.04 -2.39
CA SER A 69 7.61 -24.51 -1.16
C SER A 69 6.73 -24.34 0.09
N TYR A 70 5.85 -23.33 0.09
CA TYR A 70 5.01 -22.94 1.23
C TYR A 70 3.58 -22.51 0.77
N PRO A 71 2.84 -23.40 0.07
CA PRO A 71 1.56 -23.07 -0.56
C PRO A 71 0.49 -22.59 0.42
N GLY A 72 -0.52 -21.89 -0.11
CA GLY A 72 -1.63 -21.41 0.70
C GLY A 72 -1.25 -20.17 1.49
N TYR A 73 -0.63 -19.18 0.87
CA TYR A 73 -0.60 -17.82 1.40
C TYR A 73 -1.74 -17.00 0.77
N ILE A 74 -2.07 -15.87 1.39
CA ILE A 74 -2.96 -14.86 0.83
C ILE A 74 -2.18 -13.58 0.57
N LEU A 75 -2.28 -13.08 -0.66
CA LEU A 75 -1.74 -11.77 -1.02
C LEU A 75 -2.76 -10.68 -0.67
N SER A 76 -2.36 -9.70 0.13
CA SER A 76 -3.16 -8.54 0.48
C SER A 76 -3.29 -7.55 -0.68
N SER A 77 -4.10 -6.51 -0.48
CA SER A 77 -4.07 -5.32 -1.34
C SER A 77 -2.71 -4.60 -1.28
N ILE A 78 -2.36 -3.89 -2.35
CA ILE A 78 -1.21 -2.98 -2.40
C ILE A 78 -1.48 -1.76 -1.52
N TYR A 79 -0.51 -1.39 -0.70
CA TYR A 79 -0.56 -0.20 0.14
C TYR A 79 0.08 0.99 -0.58
N ALA A 80 -0.66 2.09 -0.64
CA ALA A 80 -0.14 3.37 -1.09
C ALA A 80 0.77 4.00 -0.02
N ASN A 81 1.73 4.81 -0.43
CA ASN A 81 2.40 5.75 0.47
C ASN A 81 1.52 6.99 0.76
N ASP A 82 2.05 7.89 1.59
CA ASP A 82 1.36 9.14 1.99
C ASP A 82 0.99 10.05 0.80
N ASN A 83 1.64 9.88 -0.36
CA ASN A 83 1.34 10.63 -1.58
C ASN A 83 0.15 10.02 -2.37
N LEU A 84 -0.42 8.88 -1.95
CA LEU A 84 -1.55 8.16 -2.57
C LEU A 84 -1.40 7.77 -4.05
N ARG A 85 -0.34 8.23 -4.71
CA ARG A 85 -0.04 8.04 -6.13
C ARG A 85 0.95 6.90 -6.38
N MET A 86 1.54 6.37 -5.32
CA MET A 86 2.58 5.34 -5.42
C MET A 86 2.25 4.16 -4.51
N GLY A 87 2.12 2.99 -5.12
CA GLY A 87 2.12 1.72 -4.40
C GLY A 87 3.54 1.46 -3.88
N THR A 88 3.65 1.06 -2.62
CA THR A 88 4.98 0.87 -2.01
C THR A 88 5.17 -0.51 -1.42
N ARG A 89 4.09 -1.21 -1.08
CA ARG A 89 4.21 -2.56 -0.53
C ARG A 89 2.97 -3.40 -0.75
N VAL A 90 3.16 -4.71 -0.73
CA VAL A 90 2.10 -5.70 -0.62
C VAL A 90 2.43 -6.66 0.51
N ASN A 91 1.42 -7.14 1.22
CA ASN A 91 1.62 -8.10 2.29
C ASN A 91 1.20 -9.49 1.82
N VAL A 92 1.91 -10.50 2.30
CA VAL A 92 1.62 -11.92 2.08
C VAL A 92 1.38 -12.55 3.45
N TYR A 93 0.27 -13.24 3.66
CA TYR A 93 -0.14 -13.73 4.97
C TYR A 93 -0.48 -15.23 4.98
N TYR A 94 -0.25 -15.84 6.13
CA TYR A 94 -0.72 -17.18 6.50
C TYR A 94 -1.69 -17.09 7.69
N SER A 95 -2.44 -18.17 7.95
CA SER A 95 -3.49 -18.24 8.98
C SER A 95 -2.96 -18.05 10.40
N ASN A 96 -1.71 -18.44 10.66
CA ASN A 96 -1.03 -18.28 11.95
C ASN A 96 -0.45 -16.88 12.16
N HIS A 97 -1.02 -15.86 11.51
CA HIS A 97 -0.63 -14.46 11.71
C HIS A 97 0.80 -14.12 11.30
N MET A 98 1.46 -15.03 10.58
CA MET A 98 2.75 -14.85 9.97
C MET A 98 2.61 -14.25 8.58
N GLY A 99 3.55 -13.40 8.19
CA GLY A 99 3.52 -12.84 6.85
C GLY A 99 4.76 -12.07 6.44
N PHE A 100 4.84 -11.81 5.15
CA PHE A 100 5.87 -10.99 4.54
C PHE A 100 5.29 -9.64 4.14
N VAL A 101 6.06 -8.59 4.33
CA VAL A 101 5.82 -7.28 3.74
C VAL A 101 6.84 -7.10 2.62
N LEU A 102 6.37 -7.12 1.37
CA LEU A 102 7.20 -6.95 0.19
C LEU A 102 7.15 -5.49 -0.23
N ILE A 103 8.28 -4.80 -0.13
CA ILE A 103 8.39 -3.35 -0.37
C ILE A 103 9.10 -3.11 -1.71
N VAL A 104 8.56 -2.22 -2.52
CA VAL A 104 9.13 -1.76 -3.80
C VAL A 104 9.46 -0.26 -3.69
N LYS A 105 10.34 0.27 -4.54
CA LYS A 105 10.77 1.68 -4.42
C LYS A 105 9.67 2.66 -4.77
N ASN A 106 9.14 2.61 -5.99
CA ASN A 106 8.16 3.57 -6.49
C ASN A 106 7.30 2.94 -7.61
N PHE A 107 6.26 2.19 -7.25
CA PHE A 107 5.31 1.71 -8.27
C PHE A 107 4.34 2.83 -8.64
N GLN A 108 4.55 3.41 -9.82
CA GLN A 108 3.72 4.46 -10.39
C GLN A 108 2.81 3.86 -11.46
N TYR A 109 1.53 3.65 -11.16
CA TYR A 109 0.62 3.12 -12.18
C TYR A 109 -0.82 3.67 -12.13
N MET A 110 -1.13 4.62 -11.25
CA MET A 110 -2.39 5.32 -11.38
C MET A 110 -2.24 6.45 -12.43
N ASN A 111 -2.30 6.08 -13.72
CA ASN A 111 -2.42 7.03 -14.82
C ASN A 111 -3.62 6.69 -15.73
N PRO A 112 -4.71 7.47 -15.70
CA PRO A 112 -4.91 8.66 -14.88
C PRO A 112 -5.08 8.31 -13.39
N PHE A 113 -4.75 9.26 -12.53
CA PHE A 113 -4.93 9.11 -11.10
C PHE A 113 -6.42 9.00 -10.73
N SER A 114 -6.78 8.01 -9.92
CA SER A 114 -8.12 7.86 -9.37
C SER A 114 -8.06 7.55 -7.89
N LEU A 115 -8.78 8.33 -7.09
CA LEU A 115 -8.94 8.09 -5.64
C LEU A 115 -9.74 6.81 -5.34
N THR A 116 -10.50 6.31 -6.32
CA THR A 116 -11.26 5.06 -6.25
C THR A 116 -10.60 3.94 -7.06
N GLY A 117 -9.46 4.23 -7.69
CA GLY A 117 -8.73 3.27 -8.50
C GLY A 117 -8.05 2.22 -7.62
N ASN A 118 -8.03 0.98 -8.09
CA ASN A 118 -7.21 -0.08 -7.50
C ASN A 118 -5.86 -0.11 -8.23
N PHE A 119 -4.79 -0.39 -7.50
CA PHE A 119 -3.50 -0.67 -8.12
C PHE A 119 -3.58 -1.93 -8.97
N ASP A 120 -2.94 -1.92 -10.14
CA ASP A 120 -2.79 -3.14 -10.95
C ASP A 120 -1.82 -4.09 -10.26
N VAL A 121 -2.38 -5.14 -9.65
CA VAL A 121 -1.61 -6.15 -8.92
C VAL A 121 -0.70 -6.95 -9.86
N ASN A 122 -1.10 -7.18 -11.11
CA ASN A 122 -0.30 -7.95 -12.05
C ASN A 122 0.95 -7.20 -12.47
N LEU A 123 0.85 -5.88 -12.66
CA LEU A 123 2.00 -5.02 -12.93
C LEU A 123 2.86 -4.82 -11.68
N PHE A 124 2.24 -4.61 -10.51
CA PHE A 124 2.99 -4.50 -9.26
C PHE A 124 3.83 -5.75 -8.98
N ARG A 125 3.33 -6.95 -9.33
CA ARG A 125 4.06 -8.21 -9.20
C ARG A 125 5.32 -8.31 -10.06
N GLN A 126 5.47 -7.46 -11.06
CA GLN A 126 6.68 -7.37 -11.89
C GLN A 126 7.74 -6.43 -11.28
N GLU A 127 7.37 -5.63 -10.28
CA GLU A 127 8.30 -4.72 -9.62
C GLU A 127 9.35 -5.47 -8.81
N ASN A 128 10.55 -4.89 -8.77
CA ASN A 128 11.65 -5.44 -8.02
C ASN A 128 11.48 -5.16 -6.52
N ILE A 129 11.66 -6.22 -5.74
CA ILE A 129 11.65 -6.15 -4.29
C ILE A 129 12.87 -5.34 -3.82
N ASN A 130 12.60 -4.22 -3.14
CA ASN A 130 13.60 -3.40 -2.49
C ASN A 130 13.91 -3.88 -1.08
N LYS A 131 12.88 -4.34 -0.36
CA LYS A 131 12.98 -4.76 1.04
C LYS A 131 11.91 -5.81 1.33
N ILE A 132 12.24 -6.77 2.18
CA ILE A 132 11.32 -7.79 2.70
C ILE A 132 11.35 -7.71 4.21
N GLU A 133 10.17 -7.60 4.82
CA GLU A 133 10.01 -7.73 6.26
C GLU A 133 9.29 -9.04 6.56
N LEU A 134 9.82 -9.83 7.47
CA LEU A 134 9.10 -10.99 8.04
C LEU A 134 8.48 -10.56 9.35
N ARG A 135 7.16 -10.78 9.47
CA ARG A 135 6.37 -10.36 10.64
C ARG A 135 5.54 -11.51 11.17
N ASN A 136 5.41 -11.53 12.49
CA ASN A 136 4.29 -12.14 13.20
C ASN A 136 3.39 -10.99 13.67
N ILE A 137 2.08 -11.18 13.88
CA ILE A 137 1.23 -10.08 14.36
C ILE A 137 1.87 -9.38 15.56
N GLY A 138 2.10 -8.07 15.42
CA GLY A 138 2.72 -7.24 16.46
C GLY A 138 4.26 -7.20 16.44
N ASP A 139 4.93 -8.19 15.86
CA ASP A 139 6.37 -8.37 15.98
C ASP A 139 7.11 -8.34 14.64
N CYS A 140 8.28 -7.71 14.65
CA CYS A 140 9.24 -7.83 13.57
C CYS A 140 10.19 -9.00 13.83
N ILE A 141 10.17 -9.99 12.94
CA ILE A 141 11.12 -11.10 13.00
C ILE A 141 12.39 -10.77 12.21
N HIS A 142 12.24 -10.15 11.03
CA HIS A 142 13.36 -9.78 10.17
C HIS A 142 13.08 -8.50 9.38
N GLY A 143 14.08 -7.63 9.29
CA GLY A 143 14.15 -6.59 8.25
C GLY A 143 13.22 -5.41 8.44
N CYS A 144 12.78 -5.06 9.66
CA CYS A 144 11.96 -3.86 9.86
C CYS A 144 12.76 -2.58 10.14
N ASN A 145 14.09 -2.70 10.27
CA ASN A 145 15.01 -1.57 10.44
C ASN A 145 15.31 -0.88 9.11
#